data_AF-A0A2B2CBF5-F1
#
_entry.id   AF-A0A2B2CBF5-F1
#
_cell.length_a   1.000
_cell.length_b   1.000
_cell.length_c   1.000
_cell.angle_alpha   90.00
_cell.angle_beta   90.00
_cell.angle_gamma   90.00
#
_symmetry.space_group_name_H-M   'P 1'
#
loop_
_entity.id
_entity.type
_entity.pdbx_description
1 polymer ?
#
loop_
_entity_poly.entity_id
_entity_poly.type
_entity_poly.pdbx_seq_one_letter_code
_entity_poly.pdbx_strand_id
1 'polypeptide(L)'
;MKTIEQAKKYFEDAMDIRRSSATYLNQNWSHLGKEIAAIESDNLLSAEGRQVKKTEFKEKATRAFLSDVSLRKQKYVSDLKKAFDIADKIVHNPLKRPDEETVRRFEKSLREIKTQVSLSVDAKYAKQKLVSFVEGIKDPYLADLLRDEFGELSGAILRMSGDDKAYRVELSQIYNDLDNNFKTDEAREAQAIMQAARENLENPRIFPPTEMYGTNSIEASFIANTFNREALVYYHNPEQYFVAKNENPPVYEDPEAKVEKKSSTPVDPEYVDFMKKAEELRKRIEAFGKEE
;
A
#
# COMPACT_ATOMS: atom_id res chain seq x y z
N MET A 1 -18.49 7.71 1.00
CA MET A 1 -17.54 7.43 -0.09
C MET A 1 -16.17 7.88 0.41
N LYS A 2 -15.14 7.02 0.38
CA LYS A 2 -13.77 7.46 0.75
C LYS A 2 -13.23 8.29 -0.41
N THR A 3 -12.60 9.43 -0.14
CA THR A 3 -12.20 10.42 -1.15
C THR A 3 -10.70 10.34 -1.46
N ILE A 4 -10.28 10.89 -2.60
CA ILE A 4 -8.85 11.05 -2.93
C ILE A 4 -8.08 11.79 -1.82
N GLU A 5 -8.70 12.79 -1.20
CA GLU A 5 -8.12 13.53 -0.08
C GLU A 5 -7.82 12.65 1.14
N GLN A 6 -8.62 11.60 1.38
CA GLN A 6 -8.31 10.63 2.42
C GLN A 6 -7.11 9.77 2.05
N ALA A 7 -7.01 9.31 0.80
CA ALA A 7 -5.85 8.55 0.32
C ALA A 7 -4.57 9.37 0.44
N LYS A 8 -4.60 10.65 0.04
CA LYS A 8 -3.50 11.61 0.21
C LYS A 8 -3.08 11.73 1.66
N LYS A 9 -4.04 11.97 2.55
CA LYS A 9 -3.77 12.16 3.98
C LYS A 9 -3.04 10.95 4.57
N TYR A 10 -3.53 9.72 4.34
CA TYR A 10 -2.82 8.54 4.86
C TYR A 10 -1.43 8.38 4.24
N PHE A 11 -1.28 8.66 2.94
CA PHE A 11 0.03 8.61 2.29
C PHE A 11 1.00 9.64 2.88
N GLU A 12 0.55 10.88 3.10
CA GLU A 12 1.32 11.96 3.74
C GLU A 12 1.67 11.61 5.18
N ASP A 13 0.73 11.10 5.96
CA ASP A 13 0.96 10.63 7.34
C ASP A 13 2.05 9.54 7.38
N ALA A 14 2.03 8.61 6.42
CA ALA A 14 3.09 7.61 6.27
C ALA A 14 4.44 8.27 5.93
N MET A 15 4.47 9.19 4.96
CA MET A 15 5.69 9.90 4.58
C MET A 15 6.24 10.78 5.72
N ASP A 16 5.38 11.32 6.59
CA ASP A 16 5.78 12.09 7.77
C ASP A 16 6.47 11.23 8.82
N ILE A 17 6.02 9.99 9.04
CA ILE A 17 6.73 9.04 9.91
C ILE A 17 8.15 8.80 9.37
N ARG A 18 8.28 8.56 8.06
CA ARG A 18 9.58 8.35 7.42
C ARG A 18 10.47 9.59 7.49
N ARG A 19 9.95 10.77 7.15
CA ARG A 19 10.69 12.05 7.19
C ARG A 19 11.12 12.45 8.60
N SER A 20 10.26 12.21 9.60
CA SER A 20 10.55 12.55 11.00
C SER A 20 11.42 11.52 11.73
N SER A 21 11.76 10.39 11.11
CA SER A 21 12.51 9.30 11.75
C SER A 21 13.91 9.73 12.21
N ALA A 22 14.61 10.56 11.45
CA ALA A 22 15.92 11.10 11.86
C ALA A 22 15.80 12.04 13.08
N THR A 23 14.80 12.93 13.08
CA THR A 23 14.52 13.83 14.21
C THR A 23 14.15 13.04 15.47
N TYR A 24 13.34 12.00 15.31
CA TYR A 24 12.97 11.10 16.41
C TYR A 24 14.19 10.39 17.02
N LEU A 25 15.13 9.91 16.20
CA LEU A 25 16.41 9.35 16.68
C LEU A 25 17.21 10.38 17.47
N ASN A 26 17.36 11.59 16.94
CA ASN A 26 18.13 12.66 17.58
C ASN A 26 17.54 13.08 18.93
N GLN A 27 16.21 13.14 19.05
CA GLN A 27 15.52 13.46 20.30
C GLN A 27 15.73 12.38 21.36
N ASN A 28 15.56 11.10 21.00
CA ASN A 28 15.84 9.98 21.90
C ASN A 28 17.30 9.99 22.35
N TRP A 29 18.23 10.23 21.43
CA TRP A 29 19.65 10.33 21.76
C TRP A 29 19.95 11.44 22.78
N SER A 30 19.46 12.66 22.54
CA SER A 30 19.71 13.80 23.43
C SER A 30 19.22 13.54 24.85
N HIS A 31 18.07 12.86 25.00
CA HIS A 31 17.54 12.49 26.30
C HIS A 31 18.39 11.40 26.97
N LEU A 32 18.68 10.30 26.26
CA LEU A 32 19.43 9.17 26.81
C LEU A 32 20.88 9.51 27.13
N GLY A 33 21.52 10.38 26.34
CA GLY A 33 22.88 10.86 26.59
C GLY A 33 23.00 11.61 27.92
N LYS A 34 21.97 12.39 28.28
CA LYS A 34 21.92 13.10 29.58
C LYS A 34 21.81 12.13 30.75
N GLU A 35 20.98 11.10 30.63
CA GLU A 35 20.82 10.07 31.67
C GLU A 35 22.09 9.24 31.86
N ILE A 36 22.77 8.87 30.76
CA ILE A 36 24.07 8.18 30.84
C ILE A 36 25.12 9.06 31.51
N ALA A 37 25.21 10.34 31.14
CA ALA A 37 26.14 11.29 31.76
C ALA A 37 25.84 11.50 33.26
N ALA A 38 24.56 11.49 33.65
CA ALA A 38 24.15 11.55 35.06
C ALA A 38 24.59 10.30 35.83
N ILE A 39 24.48 9.11 35.25
CA ILE A 39 25.01 7.86 35.84
C ILE A 39 26.54 7.93 35.97
N GLU A 40 27.23 8.46 34.96
CA GLU A 40 28.69 8.55 34.94
C GLU A 40 29.24 9.54 35.97
N SER A 41 28.52 10.63 36.23
CA SER A 41 28.89 11.66 37.21
C SER A 41 28.38 11.40 38.62
N ASP A 42 27.66 10.29 38.85
CA ASP A 42 27.14 9.92 40.17
C ASP A 42 28.28 9.48 41.12
N ASN A 43 28.62 10.38 42.04
CA ASN A 43 29.66 10.18 43.05
C ASN A 43 29.27 9.15 44.12
N LEU A 44 28.00 8.76 44.22
CA LEU A 44 27.53 7.73 45.16
C LEU A 44 27.77 6.30 44.63
N LEU A 45 28.10 6.16 43.35
CA LEU A 45 28.35 4.87 42.73
C LEU A 45 29.85 4.57 42.66
N SER A 46 30.20 3.30 42.90
CA SER A 46 31.52 2.79 42.53
C SER A 46 31.65 2.70 41.00
N ALA A 47 32.87 2.50 40.49
CA ALA A 47 33.08 2.29 39.06
C ALA A 47 32.27 1.09 38.53
N GLU A 48 32.23 0.00 39.29
CA GLU A 48 31.42 -1.18 38.99
C GLU A 48 29.91 -0.87 39.06
N GLY A 49 29.47 -0.14 40.09
CA GLY A 49 28.07 0.27 40.24
C GLY A 49 27.58 1.15 39.08
N ARG A 50 28.42 2.07 38.59
CA ARG A 50 28.12 2.86 37.38
C ARG A 50 27.97 1.98 36.16
N GLN A 51 28.85 0.99 35.99
CA GLN A 51 28.79 0.08 34.85
C GLN A 51 27.51 -0.77 34.87
N VAL A 52 27.15 -1.33 36.02
CA VAL A 52 25.90 -2.12 36.18
C VAL A 52 24.68 -1.24 35.86
N LYS A 53 24.57 -0.07 36.50
CA LYS A 53 23.45 0.86 36.30
C LYS A 53 23.35 1.33 34.85
N LYS A 54 24.49 1.57 34.18
CA LYS A 54 24.54 1.94 32.76
C LYS A 54 24.05 0.79 31.87
N THR A 55 24.45 -0.46 32.13
CA THR A 55 23.97 -1.62 31.37
C THR A 55 22.46 -1.80 31.52
N GLU A 56 21.94 -1.79 32.75
CA GLU A 56 20.50 -1.91 33.02
C GLU A 56 19.69 -0.78 32.36
N PHE A 57 20.20 0.46 32.42
CA PHE A 57 19.58 1.60 31.77
C PHE A 57 19.53 1.42 30.25
N LYS A 58 20.65 1.02 29.64
CA LYS A 58 20.74 0.77 28.20
C LYS A 58 19.79 -0.33 27.75
N GLU A 59 19.65 -1.41 28.51
CA GLU A 59 18.69 -2.49 28.22
C GLU A 59 17.25 -1.99 28.21
N LYS A 60 16.84 -1.26 29.25
CA LYS A 60 15.50 -0.66 29.32
C LYS A 60 15.26 0.33 28.17
N ALA A 61 16.23 1.20 27.90
CA ALA A 61 16.16 2.18 26.81
C ALA A 61 16.08 1.49 25.44
N THR A 62 16.83 0.41 25.23
CA THR A 62 16.80 -0.38 23.98
C THR A 62 15.44 -0.99 23.74
N ARG A 63 14.86 -1.62 24.77
CA ARG A 63 13.52 -2.22 24.67
C ARG A 63 12.46 -1.16 24.36
N ALA A 64 12.49 -0.03 25.06
CA ALA A 64 11.56 1.08 24.83
C ALA A 64 11.69 1.64 23.41
N PHE A 65 12.92 1.90 22.97
CA PHE A 65 13.20 2.38 21.63
C PHE A 65 12.70 1.42 20.54
N LEU A 66 13.01 0.13 20.64
CA LEU A 66 12.55 -0.86 19.65
C LEU A 66 11.03 -1.03 19.67
N SER A 67 10.39 -0.89 20.84
CA SER A 67 8.93 -0.88 20.95
C SER A 67 8.32 0.28 20.17
N ASP A 68 8.80 1.50 20.40
CA ASP A 68 8.32 2.69 19.70
C ASP A 68 8.58 2.62 18.19
N VAL A 69 9.74 2.13 17.79
CA VAL A 69 10.10 1.94 16.38
C VAL A 69 9.17 0.93 15.72
N SER A 70 8.81 -0.16 16.42
CA SER A 70 7.82 -1.12 15.90
C SER A 70 6.45 -0.49 15.74
N LEU A 71 5.97 0.27 16.74
CA LEU A 71 4.69 0.97 16.65
C LEU A 71 4.66 1.99 15.49
N ARG A 72 5.75 2.75 15.30
CA ARG A 72 5.90 3.68 14.18
C ARG A 72 5.88 2.96 12.83
N LYS A 73 6.60 1.84 12.70
CA LYS A 73 6.62 1.02 11.48
C LYS A 73 5.26 0.41 11.18
N GLN A 74 4.56 -0.08 12.20
CA GLN A 74 3.21 -0.61 12.06
C GLN A 74 2.21 0.47 11.62
N LYS A 75 2.26 1.67 12.22
CA LYS A 75 1.45 2.81 11.77
C LYS A 75 1.76 3.18 10.32
N TYR A 76 3.04 3.29 9.97
CA TYR A 76 3.49 3.55 8.61
C TYR A 76 2.91 2.57 7.59
N VAL A 77 3.03 1.26 7.86
CA VAL A 77 2.47 0.21 7.01
C VAL A 77 0.94 0.28 6.96
N SER A 78 0.29 0.53 8.09
CA SER A 78 -1.17 0.68 8.18
C SER A 78 -1.67 1.82 7.29
N ASP A 79 -1.04 2.99 7.40
CA ASP A 79 -1.42 4.17 6.60
C ASP A 79 -1.17 3.94 5.10
N LEU A 80 -0.05 3.31 4.72
CA LEU A 80 0.19 2.94 3.32
C LEU A 80 -0.87 1.98 2.78
N LYS A 81 -1.29 0.98 3.56
CA LYS A 81 -2.37 0.06 3.16
C LYS A 81 -3.69 0.80 2.98
N LYS A 82 -4.05 1.70 3.88
CA LYS A 82 -5.27 2.52 3.75
C LYS A 82 -5.21 3.42 2.53
N ALA A 83 -4.07 4.09 2.28
CA ALA A 83 -3.87 4.90 1.09
C ALA A 83 -4.03 4.06 -0.19
N PHE A 84 -3.39 2.88 -0.22
CA PHE A 84 -3.50 1.92 -1.32
C PHE A 84 -4.96 1.48 -1.54
N ASP A 85 -5.64 1.00 -0.51
CA ASP A 85 -7.00 0.46 -0.62
C ASP A 85 -8.03 1.51 -1.07
N ILE A 86 -7.86 2.78 -0.65
CA ILE A 86 -8.73 3.87 -1.09
C ILE A 86 -8.42 4.23 -2.54
N ALA A 87 -7.14 4.37 -2.87
CA ALA A 87 -6.71 4.71 -4.22
C ALA A 87 -7.11 3.63 -5.23
N ASP A 88 -6.93 2.35 -4.89
CA ASP A 88 -7.36 1.20 -5.70
C ASP A 88 -8.87 1.24 -5.99
N LYS A 89 -9.69 1.56 -4.99
CA LYS A 89 -11.14 1.73 -5.17
C LYS A 89 -11.50 2.90 -6.08
N ILE A 90 -10.75 3.99 -6.05
CA ILE A 90 -10.98 5.15 -6.92
C ILE A 90 -10.60 4.81 -8.37
N VAL A 91 -9.44 4.17 -8.56
CA VAL A 91 -8.95 3.74 -9.88
C VAL A 91 -9.93 2.78 -10.54
N HIS A 92 -10.49 1.85 -9.77
CA HIS A 92 -11.44 0.84 -10.25
C HIS A 92 -12.91 1.22 -10.02
N ASN A 93 -13.20 2.48 -9.70
CA ASN A 93 -14.57 2.93 -9.53
C ASN A 93 -15.27 2.90 -10.90
N PRO A 94 -16.42 2.24 -11.06
CA PRO A 94 -17.10 2.17 -12.34
C PRO A 94 -17.36 3.57 -12.91
N LEU A 95 -16.95 3.77 -14.16
CA LEU A 95 -17.14 5.03 -14.87
C LEU A 95 -18.63 5.30 -15.04
N LYS A 96 -19.02 6.57 -14.92
CA LYS A 96 -20.42 6.96 -15.09
C LYS A 96 -20.85 6.65 -16.52
N ARG A 97 -21.82 5.74 -16.66
CA ARG A 97 -22.38 5.39 -17.96
C ARG A 97 -23.13 6.59 -18.56
N PRO A 98 -22.86 6.96 -19.83
CA PRO A 98 -23.64 7.94 -20.58
C PRO A 98 -25.09 7.47 -20.79
N ASP A 99 -25.92 8.34 -21.37
CA ASP A 99 -27.27 7.94 -21.77
C ASP A 99 -27.24 6.79 -22.80
N GLU A 100 -28.30 5.99 -22.83
CA GLU A 100 -28.36 4.78 -23.67
C GLU A 100 -28.22 5.08 -25.16
N GLU A 101 -28.66 6.26 -25.62
CA GLU A 101 -28.56 6.62 -27.02
C GLU A 101 -27.10 6.89 -27.41
N THR A 102 -26.36 7.62 -26.59
CA THR A 102 -24.92 7.84 -26.75
C THR A 102 -24.15 6.53 -26.80
N VAL A 103 -24.41 5.62 -25.85
CA VAL A 103 -23.77 4.29 -25.83
C VAL A 103 -24.12 3.49 -27.08
N ARG A 104 -25.40 3.44 -27.49
CA ARG A 104 -25.83 2.73 -28.69
C ARG A 104 -25.19 3.28 -29.96
N ARG A 105 -25.07 4.61 -30.09
CA ARG A 105 -24.41 5.27 -31.23
C ARG A 105 -22.93 4.89 -31.28
N PHE A 106 -22.25 4.91 -30.14
CA PHE A 106 -20.86 4.49 -30.04
C PHE A 106 -20.66 3.02 -30.42
N GLU A 107 -21.44 2.10 -29.86
CA GLU A 107 -21.36 0.67 -30.18
C GLU A 107 -21.64 0.38 -31.67
N LYS A 108 -22.54 1.16 -32.30
CA LYS A 108 -22.75 1.09 -33.75
C LYS A 108 -21.49 1.51 -34.51
N SER A 109 -20.92 2.67 -34.19
CA SER A 109 -19.68 3.16 -34.83
C SER A 109 -18.48 2.25 -34.56
N LEU A 110 -18.37 1.66 -33.37
CA LEU A 110 -17.35 0.69 -33.02
C LEU A 110 -17.45 -0.57 -33.89
N ARG A 111 -18.66 -1.11 -34.08
CA ARG A 111 -18.89 -2.24 -35.00
C ARG A 111 -18.54 -1.90 -36.44
N GLU A 112 -18.88 -0.69 -36.89
CA GLU A 112 -18.50 -0.21 -38.23
C GLU A 112 -16.97 -0.15 -38.38
N ILE A 113 -16.26 0.38 -37.39
CA ILE A 113 -14.79 0.43 -37.39
C ILE A 113 -14.17 -0.98 -37.34
N LYS A 114 -14.65 -1.87 -36.47
CA LYS A 114 -14.19 -3.27 -36.42
C LYS A 114 -14.33 -3.95 -37.78
N THR A 115 -15.45 -3.71 -38.47
CA THR A 115 -15.71 -4.23 -39.81
C THR A 115 -14.76 -3.62 -40.84
N GLN A 116 -14.59 -2.29 -40.83
CA GLN A 116 -13.70 -1.58 -41.77
C GLN A 116 -12.24 -2.01 -41.60
N VAL A 117 -11.76 -2.16 -40.35
CA VAL A 117 -10.41 -2.61 -40.05
C VAL A 117 -10.21 -4.08 -40.46
N SER A 118 -11.19 -4.95 -40.17
CA SER A 118 -11.10 -6.39 -40.50
C SER A 118 -11.13 -6.67 -41.99
N LEU A 119 -11.86 -5.86 -42.77
CA LEU A 119 -11.96 -5.99 -44.22
C LEU A 119 -10.89 -5.18 -44.98
N SER A 120 -10.07 -4.40 -44.28
CA SER A 120 -9.02 -3.63 -44.92
C SER A 120 -7.92 -4.54 -45.46
N VAL A 121 -7.27 -4.10 -46.53
CA VAL A 121 -6.04 -4.71 -47.07
C VAL A 121 -4.82 -3.82 -46.86
N ASP A 122 -5.03 -2.60 -46.35
CA ASP A 122 -3.98 -1.60 -46.14
C ASP A 122 -3.92 -1.24 -44.65
N ALA A 123 -2.83 -1.67 -44.00
CA ALA A 123 -2.57 -1.39 -42.60
C ALA A 123 -2.57 0.12 -42.28
N LYS A 124 -2.10 0.96 -43.22
CA LYS A 124 -2.02 2.42 -43.02
C LYS A 124 -3.41 3.01 -42.94
N TYR A 125 -4.28 2.61 -43.86
CA TYR A 125 -5.67 3.05 -43.88
C TYR A 125 -6.42 2.58 -42.63
N ALA A 126 -6.27 1.31 -42.25
CA ALA A 126 -6.91 0.75 -41.06
C ALA A 126 -6.46 1.47 -39.77
N LYS A 127 -5.14 1.71 -39.61
CA LYS A 127 -4.61 2.51 -38.51
C LYS A 127 -5.19 3.91 -38.49
N GLN A 128 -5.23 4.60 -39.64
CA GLN A 128 -5.77 5.96 -39.72
C GLN A 128 -7.24 6.01 -39.30
N LYS A 129 -8.04 5.01 -39.67
CA LYS A 129 -9.44 4.88 -39.20
C LYS A 129 -9.54 4.70 -37.70
N LEU A 130 -8.68 3.86 -37.11
CA LEU A 130 -8.63 3.68 -35.66
C LEU A 130 -8.26 4.98 -34.94
N VAL A 131 -7.25 5.70 -35.42
CA VAL A 131 -6.83 6.99 -34.86
C VAL A 131 -7.99 7.99 -34.88
N SER A 132 -8.63 8.19 -36.04
CA SER A 132 -9.76 9.12 -36.15
C SER A 132 -10.95 8.72 -35.27
N PHE A 133 -11.14 7.42 -35.03
CA PHE A 133 -12.18 6.95 -34.10
C PHE A 133 -11.83 7.29 -32.66
N VAL A 134 -10.58 7.04 -32.24
CA VAL A 134 -10.07 7.38 -30.89
C VAL A 134 -10.16 8.89 -30.62
N GLU A 135 -9.75 9.73 -31.57
CA GLU A 135 -9.82 11.20 -31.47
C GLU A 135 -11.26 11.73 -31.30
N GLY A 136 -12.26 10.96 -31.75
CA GLY A 136 -13.67 11.30 -31.60
C GLY A 136 -14.25 10.99 -30.21
N ILE A 137 -13.54 10.22 -29.39
CA ILE A 137 -14.01 9.84 -28.05
C ILE A 137 -13.80 11.01 -27.10
N LYS A 138 -14.84 11.33 -26.32
CA LYS A 138 -14.79 12.37 -25.28
C LYS A 138 -15.15 11.85 -23.90
N ASP A 139 -15.76 10.68 -23.85
CA ASP A 139 -16.33 10.12 -22.64
C ASP A 139 -15.46 8.96 -22.12
N PRO A 140 -15.05 8.97 -20.84
CA PRO A 140 -14.23 7.92 -20.24
C PRO A 140 -14.82 6.52 -20.37
N TYR A 141 -16.14 6.36 -20.20
CA TYR A 141 -16.80 5.06 -20.27
C TYR A 141 -16.70 4.47 -21.68
N LEU A 142 -16.84 5.32 -22.71
CA LEU A 142 -16.68 4.88 -24.10
C LEU A 142 -15.21 4.55 -24.43
N ALA A 143 -14.26 5.27 -23.86
CA ALA A 143 -12.84 4.97 -23.99
C ALA A 143 -12.47 3.62 -23.34
N ASP A 144 -13.08 3.29 -22.20
CA ASP A 144 -12.96 1.98 -21.53
C ASP A 144 -13.47 0.84 -22.43
N LEU A 145 -14.67 1.00 -23.00
CA LEU A 145 -15.21 0.04 -23.98
C LEU A 145 -14.28 -0.15 -25.20
N LEU A 146 -13.66 0.92 -25.71
CA LEU A 146 -12.69 0.77 -26.80
C LEU A 146 -11.40 0.05 -26.34
N ARG A 147 -10.93 0.29 -25.11
CA ARG A 147 -9.73 -0.37 -24.57
C ARG A 147 -9.90 -1.89 -24.55
N ASP A 148 -11.07 -2.38 -24.14
CA ASP A 148 -11.39 -3.81 -24.15
C ASP A 148 -11.31 -4.42 -25.55
N GLU A 149 -11.71 -3.66 -26.57
CA GLU A 149 -11.74 -4.08 -27.97
C GLU A 149 -10.44 -3.76 -28.74
N PHE A 150 -9.52 -3.01 -28.12
CA PHE A 150 -8.31 -2.50 -28.76
C PHE A 150 -7.36 -3.63 -29.18
N GLY A 151 -7.29 -4.70 -28.37
CA GLY A 151 -6.47 -5.88 -28.68
C GLY A 151 -6.88 -6.55 -30.00
N GLU A 152 -8.18 -6.65 -30.28
CA GLU A 152 -8.68 -7.23 -31.53
C GLU A 152 -8.36 -6.33 -32.73
N LEU A 153 -8.65 -5.03 -32.60
CA LEU A 153 -8.41 -4.02 -33.65
C LEU A 153 -6.92 -3.89 -33.99
N SER A 154 -6.06 -3.75 -32.99
CA SER A 154 -4.61 -3.67 -33.17
C SER A 154 -4.05 -4.97 -33.75
N GLY A 155 -4.54 -6.13 -33.30
CA GLY A 155 -4.15 -7.43 -33.83
C GLY A 155 -4.47 -7.58 -35.33
N ALA A 156 -5.62 -7.08 -35.79
CA ALA A 156 -5.95 -7.07 -37.21
C ALA A 156 -5.00 -6.18 -38.02
N ILE A 157 -4.69 -4.98 -37.54
CA ILE A 157 -3.75 -4.06 -38.19
C ILE A 157 -2.34 -4.66 -38.28
N LEU A 158 -1.86 -5.27 -37.20
CA LEU A 158 -0.54 -5.89 -37.17
C LEU A 158 -0.41 -7.09 -38.13
N ARG A 159 -1.48 -7.86 -38.32
CA ARG A 159 -1.50 -8.94 -39.33
C ARG A 159 -1.36 -8.41 -40.75
N MET A 160 -1.93 -7.24 -41.05
CA MET A 160 -1.81 -6.59 -42.36
C MET A 160 -0.44 -5.96 -42.58
N SER A 161 0.18 -5.39 -41.54
CA SER A 161 1.48 -4.73 -41.65
C SER A 161 2.66 -5.71 -41.72
N GLY A 162 2.46 -6.98 -41.37
CA GLY A 162 3.55 -7.96 -41.25
C GLY A 162 4.52 -7.60 -40.12
N ASP A 163 5.82 -7.74 -40.37
CA ASP A 163 6.88 -7.53 -39.36
C ASP A 163 7.29 -6.06 -39.15
N ASP A 164 6.51 -5.10 -39.65
CA ASP A 164 6.81 -3.68 -39.46
C ASP A 164 6.66 -3.27 -37.97
N LYS A 165 7.81 -3.00 -37.34
CA LYS A 165 7.89 -2.57 -35.95
C LYS A 165 7.30 -1.18 -35.72
N ALA A 166 7.23 -0.33 -36.73
CA ALA A 166 6.68 1.02 -36.60
C ALA A 166 5.21 0.98 -36.17
N TYR A 167 4.41 0.09 -36.78
CA TYR A 167 3.00 -0.08 -36.40
C TYR A 167 2.82 -0.52 -34.95
N ARG A 168 3.70 -1.37 -34.42
CA ARG A 168 3.64 -1.77 -32.99
C ARG A 168 3.87 -0.58 -32.07
N VAL A 169 4.82 0.29 -32.40
CA VAL A 169 5.13 1.49 -31.61
C VAL A 169 3.96 2.47 -31.66
N GLU A 170 3.44 2.74 -32.85
CA GLU A 170 2.32 3.68 -33.03
C GLU A 170 1.03 3.18 -32.36
N LEU A 171 0.70 1.88 -32.48
CA LEU A 171 -0.47 1.30 -31.81
C LEU A 171 -0.31 1.30 -30.29
N SER A 172 0.90 1.09 -29.78
CA SER A 172 1.21 1.24 -28.35
C SER A 172 1.00 2.69 -27.89
N GLN A 173 1.43 3.68 -28.67
CA GLN A 173 1.17 5.09 -28.37
C GLN A 173 -0.32 5.40 -28.34
N ILE A 174 -1.09 4.96 -29.34
CA ILE A 174 -2.55 5.16 -29.37
C ILE A 174 -3.22 4.53 -28.14
N TYR A 175 -2.81 3.33 -27.73
CA TYR A 175 -3.33 2.70 -26.53
C TYR A 175 -2.99 3.50 -25.27
N ASN A 176 -1.74 3.96 -25.14
CA ASN A 176 -1.32 4.77 -24.00
C ASN A 176 -2.06 6.10 -23.94
N ASP A 177 -2.31 6.74 -25.08
CA ASP A 177 -3.11 7.97 -25.15
C ASP A 177 -4.56 7.70 -24.75
N LEU A 178 -5.14 6.59 -25.20
CA LEU A 178 -6.49 6.15 -24.80
C LEU A 178 -6.57 5.82 -23.30
N ASP A 179 -5.51 5.29 -22.69
CA ASP A 179 -5.48 5.01 -21.25
C ASP A 179 -5.26 6.28 -20.42
N ASN A 180 -4.43 7.22 -20.88
CA ASN A 180 -4.04 8.40 -20.09
C ASN A 180 -4.97 9.60 -20.25
N ASN A 181 -5.55 9.81 -21.44
CA ASN A 181 -6.38 10.99 -21.73
C ASN A 181 -7.80 10.88 -21.17
N PHE A 182 -8.24 9.66 -20.85
CA PHE A 182 -9.61 9.38 -20.42
C PHE A 182 -9.73 9.03 -18.93
N LYS A 183 -8.61 9.02 -18.19
CA LYS A 183 -8.63 8.99 -16.73
C LYS A 183 -9.05 10.36 -16.19
N THR A 184 -9.95 10.36 -15.22
CA THR A 184 -10.24 11.58 -14.45
C THR A 184 -8.98 12.01 -13.70
N ASP A 185 -8.84 13.30 -13.39
CA ASP A 185 -7.71 13.79 -12.59
C ASP A 185 -7.64 13.07 -11.23
N GLU A 186 -8.80 12.76 -10.64
CA GLU A 186 -8.92 11.97 -9.41
C GLU A 186 -8.38 10.54 -9.58
N ALA A 187 -8.70 9.86 -10.68
CA ALA A 187 -8.19 8.52 -10.97
C ALA A 187 -6.69 8.51 -11.27
N ARG A 188 -6.18 9.54 -11.96
CA ARG A 188 -4.74 9.69 -12.23
C ARG A 188 -3.96 9.88 -10.92
N GLU A 189 -4.46 10.73 -10.04
CA GLU A 189 -3.86 10.97 -8.73
C GLU A 189 -3.95 9.74 -7.84
N ALA A 190 -5.09 9.05 -7.83
CA ALA A 190 -5.25 7.78 -7.14
C ALA A 190 -4.25 6.75 -7.65
N GLN A 191 -4.06 6.62 -8.97
CA GLN A 191 -3.09 5.70 -9.53
C GLN A 191 -1.66 6.00 -9.06
N ALA A 192 -1.28 7.29 -8.99
CA ALA A 192 0.03 7.69 -8.49
C ALA A 192 0.22 7.32 -7.00
N ILE A 193 -0.79 7.58 -6.16
CA ILE A 193 -0.77 7.20 -4.74
C ILE A 193 -0.73 5.67 -4.58
N MET A 194 -1.55 4.94 -5.32
CA MET A 194 -1.61 3.49 -5.30
C MET A 194 -0.24 2.88 -5.64
N GLN A 195 0.40 3.36 -6.72
CA GLN A 195 1.72 2.89 -7.13
C GLN A 195 2.78 3.23 -6.08
N ALA A 196 2.84 4.48 -5.63
CA ALA A 196 3.82 4.91 -4.63
C ALA A 196 3.62 4.14 -3.30
N ALA A 197 2.38 3.91 -2.88
CA ALA A 197 2.09 3.13 -1.68
C ALA A 197 2.54 1.67 -1.83
N ARG A 198 2.30 1.04 -2.99
CA ARG A 198 2.78 -0.32 -3.30
C ARG A 198 4.30 -0.42 -3.21
N GLU A 199 5.02 0.49 -3.87
CA GLU A 199 6.50 0.53 -3.85
C GLU A 199 7.05 0.65 -2.42
N ASN A 200 6.41 1.45 -1.56
CA ASN A 200 6.81 1.59 -0.16
C ASN A 200 6.40 0.38 0.71
N LEU A 201 5.33 -0.34 0.36
CA LEU A 201 4.91 -1.56 1.06
C LEU A 201 5.82 -2.76 0.76
N GLU A 202 6.43 -2.81 -0.41
CA GLU A 202 7.42 -3.86 -0.77
C GLU A 202 8.65 -3.82 0.13
N ASN A 203 9.04 -2.63 0.59
CA ASN A 203 10.17 -2.44 1.51
C ASN A 203 9.86 -1.36 2.56
N PRO A 204 9.12 -1.71 3.64
CA PRO A 204 8.56 -0.73 4.57
C PRO A 204 9.60 -0.24 5.59
N ARG A 205 10.63 0.47 5.09
CA ARG A 205 11.69 1.07 5.90
C ARG A 205 11.34 2.50 6.24
N ILE A 206 11.22 2.78 7.54
CA ILE A 206 11.05 4.16 8.05
C ILE A 206 12.40 4.89 8.20
N PHE A 207 13.50 4.14 8.30
CA PHE A 207 14.86 4.67 8.33
C PHE A 207 15.55 4.48 6.99
N PRO A 208 16.44 5.41 6.56
CA PRO A 208 17.24 5.23 5.35
C PRO A 208 18.12 3.97 5.44
N PRO A 209 18.45 3.33 4.30
CA PRO A 209 19.34 2.18 4.27
C PRO A 209 20.72 2.55 4.84
N THR A 210 21.21 1.75 5.80
CA THR A 210 22.58 1.86 6.31
C THR A 210 23.64 1.58 5.25
N GLU A 211 23.30 0.81 4.21
CA GLU A 211 24.16 0.51 3.06
C GLU A 211 24.60 1.78 2.31
N MET A 212 23.81 2.85 2.36
CA MET A 212 24.16 4.13 1.71
C MET A 212 25.26 4.91 2.46
N TYR A 213 25.51 4.58 3.73
CA TYR A 213 26.47 5.28 4.60
C TYR A 213 27.46 4.36 5.34
N GLY A 214 27.40 3.05 5.10
CA GLY A 214 28.19 2.02 5.78
C GLY A 214 27.89 1.91 7.28
N THR A 215 28.59 1.01 7.98
CA THR A 215 28.59 0.92 9.45
C THR A 215 29.13 2.18 10.14
N ASN A 216 29.61 3.15 9.35
CA ASN A 216 30.09 4.46 9.78
C ASN A 216 29.01 5.54 9.64
N SER A 217 27.75 5.18 9.36
CA SER A 217 26.67 6.16 9.43
C SER A 217 26.61 6.74 10.83
N ILE A 218 26.39 8.06 10.87
CA ILE A 218 26.23 8.80 12.11
C ILE A 218 25.11 8.15 12.96
N GLU A 219 24.04 7.65 12.33
CA GLU A 219 22.95 6.94 13.04
C GLU A 219 23.40 5.60 13.62
N ALA A 220 24.17 4.79 12.87
CA ALA A 220 24.66 3.51 13.36
C ALA A 220 25.62 3.71 14.56
N SER A 221 26.49 4.71 14.48
CA SER A 221 27.36 5.08 15.61
C SER A 221 26.54 5.56 16.80
N PHE A 222 25.48 6.33 16.57
CA PHE A 222 24.59 6.78 17.65
C PHE A 222 23.85 5.64 18.31
N ILE A 223 23.29 4.72 17.53
CA ILE A 223 22.56 3.59 18.08
C ILE A 223 23.52 2.70 18.88
N ALA A 224 24.72 2.42 18.36
CA ALA A 224 25.75 1.63 19.04
C ALA A 224 26.17 2.22 20.40
N ASN A 225 26.37 3.53 20.46
CA ASN A 225 26.91 4.20 21.64
C ASN A 225 25.84 4.44 22.72
N THR A 226 24.60 4.66 22.30
CA THR A 226 23.48 5.01 23.18
C THR A 226 22.75 3.78 23.70
N PHE A 227 22.51 2.82 22.81
CA PHE A 227 21.77 1.60 23.10
C PHE A 227 22.69 0.39 23.20
N ASN A 228 22.07 -0.78 23.35
CA ASN A 228 22.74 -2.07 23.25
C ASN A 228 23.06 -2.34 21.79
N ARG A 229 24.02 -3.24 21.54
CA ARG A 229 24.30 -3.77 20.20
C ARG A 229 23.06 -4.37 19.52
N GLU A 230 22.12 -4.91 20.30
CA GLU A 230 20.85 -5.45 19.79
C GLU A 230 20.01 -4.39 19.05
N ALA A 231 20.04 -3.12 19.49
CA ALA A 231 19.30 -2.05 18.81
C ALA A 231 19.76 -1.88 17.36
N LEU A 232 21.06 -1.98 17.09
CA LEU A 232 21.62 -1.92 15.74
C LEU A 232 21.18 -3.08 14.85
N VAL A 233 21.03 -4.27 15.44
CA VAL A 233 20.62 -5.47 14.70
C VAL A 233 19.15 -5.37 14.31
N TYR A 234 18.31 -4.84 15.22
CA TYR A 234 16.87 -4.95 15.09
C TYR A 234 16.13 -3.65 14.72
N TYR A 235 16.74 -2.46 14.72
CA TYR A 235 15.94 -1.23 14.50
C TYR A 235 15.24 -1.14 13.12
N HIS A 236 15.74 -1.85 12.09
CA HIS A 236 15.02 -1.97 10.81
C HIS A 236 13.86 -2.98 10.86
N ASN A 237 13.96 -3.99 11.73
CA ASN A 237 12.98 -5.06 11.94
C ASN A 237 12.75 -5.27 13.44
N PRO A 238 12.19 -4.28 14.14
CA PRO A 238 12.10 -4.29 15.60
C PRO A 238 11.24 -5.43 16.13
N GLU A 239 10.33 -5.97 15.31
CA GLU A 239 9.51 -7.13 15.63
C GLU A 239 10.38 -8.37 15.95
N GLN A 240 11.51 -8.53 15.24
CA GLN A 240 12.41 -9.67 15.42
C GLN A 240 13.12 -9.63 16.78
N TYR A 241 13.31 -8.46 17.37
CA TYR A 241 13.87 -8.34 18.72
C TYR A 241 12.94 -9.01 19.76
N PHE A 242 11.64 -8.72 19.70
CA PHE A 242 10.67 -9.29 20.63
C PHE A 242 10.54 -10.80 20.43
N VAL A 243 10.49 -11.26 19.17
CA VAL A 243 10.50 -12.69 18.85
C VAL A 243 11.75 -13.39 19.41
N ALA A 244 12.94 -12.81 19.24
CA ALA A 244 14.19 -13.36 19.78
C ALA A 244 14.22 -13.44 21.31
N LYS A 245 13.44 -12.59 22.00
CA LYS A 245 13.27 -12.60 23.46
C LYS A 245 12.08 -13.45 23.93
N ASN A 246 11.36 -14.13 23.02
CA ASN A 246 10.10 -14.82 23.30
C ASN A 246 9.02 -13.88 23.88
N GLU A 247 9.02 -12.63 23.46
CA GLU A 247 8.04 -11.60 23.81
C GLU A 247 7.13 -11.29 22.61
N ASN A 248 5.90 -10.85 22.89
CA ASN A 248 5.04 -10.31 21.85
C ASN A 248 5.48 -8.88 21.50
N PRO A 249 5.61 -8.52 20.21
CA PRO A 249 5.84 -7.14 19.83
C PRO A 249 4.64 -6.28 20.24
N PRO A 250 4.87 -4.98 20.50
CA PRO A 250 3.76 -4.06 20.74
C PRO A 250 2.86 -4.02 19.49
N VAL A 251 1.55 -3.84 19.70
CA VAL A 251 0.58 -3.79 18.60
C VAL A 251 0.08 -2.37 18.44
N TYR A 252 0.23 -1.82 17.23
CA TYR A 252 -0.39 -0.56 16.87
C TYR A 252 -1.90 -0.74 16.77
N GLU A 253 -2.62 -0.06 17.65
CA GLU A 253 -4.08 -0.01 17.59
C GLU A 253 -4.51 1.16 16.71
N ASP A 254 -4.95 0.86 15.50
CA ASP A 254 -5.53 1.86 14.62
C ASP A 254 -6.82 2.44 15.25
N PRO A 255 -6.85 3.74 15.58
CA PRO A 255 -8.02 4.35 16.21
C PRO A 255 -9.27 4.29 15.33
N GLU A 256 -9.11 4.24 14.00
CA GLU A 256 -10.23 4.19 13.06
C GLU A 256 -10.80 2.78 12.90
N ALA A 257 -9.98 1.73 13.05
CA ALA A 257 -10.43 0.34 13.06
C ALA A 257 -11.37 0.04 14.24
N LYS A 258 -11.24 0.77 15.37
CA LYS A 258 -12.19 0.68 16.50
C LYS A 258 -13.55 1.31 16.19
N VAL A 259 -13.62 2.25 15.26
CA VAL A 259 -14.88 2.90 14.84
C VAL A 259 -15.66 2.01 13.88
N GLU A 260 -14.99 1.34 12.93
CA GLU A 260 -15.65 0.41 11.99
C GLU A 260 -16.23 -0.83 12.71
N LYS A 261 -15.63 -1.30 13.82
CA LYS A 261 -16.19 -2.40 14.64
C LYS A 261 -17.45 -2.02 15.45
N LYS A 262 -17.76 -0.74 15.63
CA LYS A 262 -18.99 -0.29 16.32
C LYS A 262 -20.18 -0.06 15.38
N SER A 263 -19.99 -0.16 14.06
CA SER A 263 -21.07 -0.03 13.08
C SER A 263 -21.51 -1.36 12.44
N SER A 264 -21.13 -2.51 13.00
CA SER A 264 -21.78 -3.76 12.61
C SER A 264 -23.22 -3.73 13.12
N THR A 265 -24.15 -3.69 12.18
CA THR A 265 -25.60 -3.91 12.30
C THR A 265 -25.94 -4.84 13.48
N PRO A 266 -26.99 -4.56 14.28
CA PRO A 266 -27.45 -5.52 15.28
C PRO A 266 -27.67 -6.87 14.58
N VAL A 267 -26.94 -7.88 15.05
CA VAL A 267 -27.04 -9.25 14.53
C VAL A 267 -28.50 -9.67 14.67
N ASP A 268 -29.10 -10.08 13.56
CA ASP A 268 -30.49 -10.52 13.51
C ASP A 268 -30.75 -11.54 14.62
N PRO A 269 -31.69 -11.29 15.54
CA PRO A 269 -32.05 -12.23 16.61
C PRO A 269 -32.37 -13.63 16.09
N GLU A 270 -32.92 -13.77 14.88
CA GLU A 270 -33.18 -15.07 14.26
C GLU A 270 -31.89 -15.82 13.89
N TYR A 271 -30.85 -15.09 13.46
CA TYR A 271 -29.54 -15.68 13.16
C TYR A 271 -28.84 -16.17 14.44
N VAL A 272 -28.97 -15.42 15.55
CA VAL A 272 -28.44 -15.84 16.85
C VAL A 272 -29.15 -17.09 17.37
N ASP A 273 -30.48 -17.18 17.20
CA ASP A 273 -31.27 -18.36 17.58
C ASP A 273 -30.92 -19.58 16.72
N PHE A 274 -30.74 -19.38 15.41
CA PHE A 274 -30.29 -20.43 14.48
C PHE A 274 -28.91 -20.99 14.89
N MET A 275 -27.96 -20.13 15.21
CA MET A 275 -26.61 -20.55 15.61
C MET A 275 -26.61 -21.33 16.94
N LYS A 276 -27.46 -20.93 17.90
CA LYS A 276 -27.64 -21.71 19.15
C LYS A 276 -28.19 -23.10 18.88
N LYS A 277 -29.24 -23.20 18.05
CA LYS A 277 -29.82 -24.50 17.66
C LYS A 277 -28.84 -25.40 16.92
N ALA A 278 -28.02 -24.82 16.03
CA ALA A 278 -26.98 -25.55 15.31
C ALA A 278 -25.89 -26.10 16.26
N GLU A 279 -25.52 -25.33 17.29
CA GLU A 279 -24.55 -25.77 18.29
C GLU A 279 -25.11 -26.87 19.21
N GLU A 280 -26.38 -26.78 19.61
CA GLU A 280 -27.07 -27.83 20.37
C GLU A 280 -27.17 -29.14 19.57
N LEU A 281 -27.46 -29.05 18.26
CA LEU A 281 -27.51 -30.21 17.38
C LEU A 281 -26.13 -30.87 17.25
N ARG A 282 -25.06 -30.08 17.12
CA ARG A 282 -23.67 -30.58 17.12
C ARG A 282 -23.34 -31.32 18.40
N LYS A 283 -23.66 -30.75 19.57
CA LYS A 283 -23.43 -31.39 20.87
C LYS A 283 -24.19 -32.71 21.01
N ARG A 284 -25.42 -32.80 20.46
CA ARG A 284 -26.18 -34.05 20.40
C ARG A 284 -25.54 -35.11 19.52
N ILE A 285 -25.05 -34.73 18.35
CA ILE A 285 -24.36 -35.66 17.43
C ILE A 285 -23.07 -36.19 18.06
N GLU A 286 -22.30 -35.32 18.72
CA GLU A 286 -21.07 -35.71 19.42
C GLU A 286 -21.33 -36.60 20.65
N ALA A 287 -22.48 -36.46 21.31
CA ALA A 287 -22.90 -37.33 22.40
C ALA A 287 -23.31 -38.73 21.91
N PHE A 288 -23.99 -38.81 20.76
CA PHE A 288 -24.38 -40.09 20.14
C PHE A 288 -23.18 -40.90 19.65
N GLY A 289 -22.08 -40.26 19.24
CA GLY A 289 -20.85 -40.94 18.81
C GLY A 289 -19.97 -41.46 19.96
N LYS A 290 -20.40 -41.37 21.22
CA LYS A 290 -19.63 -41.80 22.41
C LYS A 290 -20.29 -42.94 23.20
N GLU A 291 -21.40 -43.51 22.71
CA GLU A 291 -22.09 -44.64 23.33
C GLU A 291 -21.96 -45.98 22.54
N GLU A 292 -21.02 -46.06 21.60
CA GLU A 292 -20.53 -47.33 21.01
C GLU A 292 -19.12 -47.66 21.51
#